data_AF-A0A3C1CI92-F1
#
_entry.id   AF-A0A3C1CI92-F1
#
_cell.length_a   1.000
_cell.length_b   1.000
_cell.length_c   1.000
_cell.angle_alpha   90.00
_cell.angle_beta   90.00
_cell.angle_gamma   90.00
#
_symmetry.space_group_name_H-M   'P 1'
#
loop_
_entity.id
_entity.type
_entity.pdbx_description
1 polymer ?
#
loop_
_entity_poly.entity_id
_entity_poly.type
_entity_poly.pdbx_seq_one_letter_code
_entity_poly.pdbx_strand_id
1 'polypeptide(L)'
;MTLVSAQQVLVLSNRSPYSVTEEHGRLNLAPGIGGLAAALAPLASARGVRWVSAANSDAERKAATERSCDDTLHFLEIDEETYHRYYDDIANSTLWFVHHGMYDRVAGRAFDVEWHQAWDCYRAVNKLFARAAARSAPAGAVVLVQDYHLALVGALLRRDRPDLAICHFSHTPFASPTDLEVLPMAVARELLEAMSHYDLCGFHCATWEEAFRSSSMRFIGECPKTLVAPLGPDGASLASRVESSACRAYGEALETLAAGRKLIVRVDRLEPAKNHLRGFQAFDELLHSEPRWREQVVFLALANPSRQASAEYATYRREVERMVAEINARWATPGWTPIVLTIGDNADRSLAALGRYDVLLVNPIRDGLNLVAKEGPLLNYRDGVLVLSKNAGAWECMSNGALTVNPFDVFESRLALARALDMSRRERVARAAMARHGAGLFDWSSWLAEHYRALGVVGEPHRSSGDGEETGAGPLPVSSPELESAGARQGR
;
A
#
# COMPACT_ATOMS: atom_id res chain seq x y z
N MET A 1 -28.31 -9.35 23.91
CA MET A 1 -27.07 -8.78 23.37
C MET A 1 -25.94 -9.68 23.79
N THR A 2 -25.51 -10.56 22.90
CA THR A 2 -24.43 -11.51 23.16
C THR A 2 -23.11 -10.75 23.02
N LEU A 3 -22.40 -10.57 24.13
CA LEU A 3 -21.08 -9.97 24.16
C LEU A 3 -20.10 -10.93 23.47
N VAL A 4 -19.57 -10.52 22.31
CA VAL A 4 -18.50 -11.24 21.60
C VAL A 4 -17.22 -11.11 22.45
N SER A 5 -16.70 -12.22 22.97
CA SER A 5 -15.50 -12.23 23.82
C SER A 5 -14.24 -12.55 22.98
N ALA A 6 -13.13 -11.84 23.24
CA ALA A 6 -11.76 -12.07 22.76
C ALA A 6 -11.68 -12.66 21.34
N GLN A 7 -11.89 -11.79 20.35
CA GLN A 7 -12.31 -12.09 18.97
C GLN A 7 -11.35 -12.99 18.18
N GLN A 8 -11.90 -14.09 17.67
CA GLN A 8 -11.30 -14.83 16.58
C GLN A 8 -11.56 -14.07 15.27
N VAL A 9 -10.48 -13.71 14.57
CA VAL A 9 -10.52 -12.99 13.30
C VAL A 9 -10.11 -13.93 12.20
N LEU A 10 -10.87 -13.95 11.10
CA LEU A 10 -10.46 -14.61 9.87
C LEU A 10 -10.24 -13.55 8.79
N VAL A 11 -9.02 -13.45 8.27
CA VAL A 11 -8.69 -12.57 7.15
C VAL A 11 -8.70 -13.39 5.86
N LEU A 12 -9.37 -12.88 4.84
CA LEU A 12 -9.35 -13.43 3.49
C LEU A 12 -8.70 -12.42 2.55
N SER A 13 -7.66 -12.80 1.84
CA SER A 13 -7.03 -11.93 0.84
C SER A 13 -6.51 -12.73 -0.33
N ASN A 14 -6.36 -12.12 -1.51
CA ASN A 14 -5.75 -12.82 -2.63
C ASN A 14 -4.28 -13.21 -2.35
N ARG A 15 -3.51 -12.27 -1.79
CA ARG A 15 -2.08 -12.47 -1.47
C ARG A 15 -1.88 -12.67 0.03
N SER A 16 -1.01 -13.60 0.39
CA SER A 16 -0.54 -13.80 1.77
C SER A 16 0.18 -12.55 2.30
N PRO A 17 0.10 -12.25 3.61
CA PRO A 17 0.89 -11.21 4.26
C PRO A 17 2.36 -11.61 4.42
N TYR A 18 2.68 -12.89 4.17
CA TYR A 18 4.02 -13.46 4.18
C TYR A 18 4.45 -13.90 2.78
N SER A 19 5.70 -13.65 2.42
CA SER A 19 6.40 -14.33 1.34
C SER A 19 6.83 -15.72 1.81
N VAL A 20 6.49 -16.73 1.00
CA VAL A 20 6.91 -18.13 1.24
C VAL A 20 8.08 -18.45 0.33
N THR A 21 9.22 -18.82 0.90
CA THR A 21 10.38 -19.31 0.16
C THR A 21 10.72 -20.73 0.58
N GLU A 22 11.41 -21.47 -0.28
CA GLU A 22 11.92 -22.80 0.05
C GLU A 22 13.45 -22.75 0.10
N GLU A 23 14.03 -23.11 1.25
CA GLU A 23 15.46 -23.29 1.41
C GLU A 23 15.75 -24.68 1.96
N HIS A 24 16.61 -25.44 1.28
CA HIS A 24 17.01 -26.79 1.69
C HIS A 24 15.83 -27.75 1.98
N GLY A 25 14.73 -27.62 1.23
CA GLY A 25 13.53 -28.45 1.39
C GLY A 25 12.60 -28.02 2.53
N ARG A 26 12.88 -26.90 3.20
CA ARG A 26 12.04 -26.30 4.25
C ARG A 26 11.39 -25.01 3.75
N LEU A 27 10.11 -24.84 4.04
CA LEU A 27 9.39 -23.60 3.78
C LEU A 27 9.71 -22.56 4.87
N ASN A 28 10.12 -21.37 4.44
CA ASN A 28 10.37 -20.21 5.28
C ASN A 28 9.30 -19.15 5.01
N LEU A 29 8.78 -18.56 6.08
CA LEU A 29 7.82 -17.46 6.03
C LEU A 29 8.54 -16.18 6.43
N ALA A 30 8.51 -15.18 5.55
CA ALA A 30 8.99 -13.83 5.85
C ALA A 30 7.86 -12.83 5.59
N PRO A 31 7.71 -11.75 6.38
CA PRO A 31 6.75 -10.70 6.07
C PRO A 31 6.90 -10.17 4.64
N GLY A 32 5.78 -9.96 3.96
CA GLY A 32 5.76 -9.36 2.63
C GLY A 32 6.43 -7.99 2.63
N ILE A 33 7.15 -7.69 1.55
CA ILE A 33 7.96 -6.48 1.45
C ILE A 33 7.14 -5.33 0.85
N GLY A 34 6.95 -4.26 1.63
CA GLY A 34 6.35 -3.00 1.19
C GLY A 34 4.83 -3.04 0.97
N GLY A 35 4.22 -1.86 0.89
CA GLY A 35 2.80 -1.71 0.56
C GLY A 35 1.86 -2.30 1.61
N LEU A 36 0.67 -2.70 1.15
CA LEU A 36 -0.42 -3.16 2.01
C LEU A 36 -0.08 -4.43 2.80
N ALA A 37 0.62 -5.39 2.17
CA ALA A 37 1.00 -6.64 2.83
C ALA A 37 1.90 -6.38 4.04
N ALA A 38 2.89 -5.48 3.90
CA ALA A 38 3.75 -5.08 5.01
C ALA A 38 2.97 -4.34 6.11
N ALA A 39 2.03 -3.46 5.74
CA ALA A 39 1.22 -2.73 6.72
C ALA A 39 0.26 -3.63 7.52
N LEU A 40 -0.21 -4.74 6.94
CA LEU A 40 -1.07 -5.72 7.61
C LEU A 40 -0.31 -6.92 8.18
N ALA A 41 0.99 -7.09 7.93
CA ALA A 41 1.77 -8.20 8.46
C ALA A 41 1.70 -8.32 9.99
N PRO A 42 1.76 -7.23 10.78
CA PRO A 42 1.58 -7.33 12.23
C PRO A 42 0.23 -7.92 12.67
N LEU A 43 -0.84 -7.68 11.89
CA LEU A 43 -2.14 -8.29 12.14
C LEU A 43 -2.09 -9.81 11.96
N ALA A 44 -1.37 -10.30 10.97
CA ALA A 44 -1.23 -11.73 10.71
C ALA A 44 -0.49 -12.48 11.83
N SER A 45 0.31 -11.78 12.64
CA SER A 45 0.98 -12.34 13.82
C SER A 45 0.20 -12.13 15.12
N ALA A 46 -0.95 -11.44 15.08
CA ALA A 46 -1.75 -11.16 16.27
C ALA A 46 -2.51 -12.41 16.76
N ARG A 47 -2.67 -12.52 18.08
CA ARG A 47 -3.33 -13.68 18.70
C ARG A 47 -4.78 -13.78 18.24
N GLY A 48 -5.20 -14.98 17.84
CA GLY A 48 -6.59 -15.25 17.43
C GLY A 48 -6.89 -14.87 15.98
N VAL A 49 -5.89 -14.43 15.21
CA VAL A 49 -6.01 -14.20 13.77
C VAL A 49 -5.69 -15.47 13.00
N ARG A 50 -6.56 -15.80 12.06
CA ARG A 50 -6.36 -16.80 11.01
C ARG A 50 -6.40 -16.10 9.66
N TRP A 51 -5.68 -16.62 8.69
CA TRP A 51 -5.53 -16.03 7.37
C TRP A 51 -5.74 -17.08 6.29
N VAL A 52 -6.54 -16.75 5.27
CA VAL A 52 -6.73 -17.56 4.07
C VAL A 52 -6.30 -16.76 2.85
N SER A 53 -5.42 -17.33 2.04
CA SER A 53 -4.96 -16.71 0.80
C SER A 53 -4.87 -17.69 -0.37
N ALA A 54 -4.86 -17.19 -1.60
CA ALA A 54 -4.60 -18.03 -2.76
C ALA A 54 -3.12 -18.40 -2.85
N ALA A 55 -2.82 -19.66 -3.17
CA ALA A 55 -1.48 -20.07 -3.54
C ALA A 55 -1.14 -19.53 -4.93
N ASN A 56 -0.04 -18.80 -5.03
CA ASN A 56 0.41 -18.11 -6.23
C ASN A 56 1.87 -18.45 -6.63
N SER A 57 2.55 -19.27 -5.84
CA SER A 57 3.89 -19.79 -6.12
C SER A 57 3.94 -21.31 -5.89
N ASP A 58 4.96 -21.97 -6.43
CA ASP A 58 5.17 -23.41 -6.16
C ASP A 58 5.37 -23.69 -4.68
N ALA A 59 6.09 -22.82 -3.97
CA ALA A 59 6.29 -22.92 -2.53
C ALA A 59 4.97 -22.79 -1.76
N GLU A 60 4.08 -21.89 -2.16
CA GLU A 60 2.75 -21.75 -1.56
C GLU A 60 1.81 -22.90 -1.91
N ARG A 61 1.88 -23.43 -3.14
CA ARG A 61 1.13 -24.63 -3.56
C ARG A 61 1.57 -25.87 -2.77
N LYS A 62 2.87 -25.99 -2.52
CA LYS A 62 3.43 -27.02 -1.64
C LYS A 62 2.94 -26.83 -0.19
N ALA A 63 2.97 -25.60 0.33
CA ALA A 63 2.45 -25.26 1.65
C ALA A 63 0.96 -25.63 1.82
N ALA A 64 0.15 -25.43 0.77
CA ALA A 64 -1.26 -25.78 0.76
C ALA A 64 -1.49 -27.30 0.93
N THR A 65 -0.64 -28.11 0.29
CA THR A 65 -0.73 -29.58 0.31
C THR A 65 -0.19 -30.18 1.60
N GLU A 66 0.96 -29.71 2.08
CA GLU A 66 1.70 -30.36 3.17
C GLU A 66 1.16 -30.01 4.58
N ARG A 67 0.17 -29.11 4.69
CA ARG A 67 -0.26 -28.49 5.97
C ARG A 67 0.92 -28.02 6.83
N SER A 68 2.04 -27.67 6.19
CA SER A 68 3.31 -27.39 6.87
C SER A 68 3.40 -25.94 7.37
N CYS A 69 2.40 -25.12 7.07
CA CYS A 69 2.26 -23.77 7.61
C CYS A 69 1.48 -23.83 8.93
N ASP A 70 1.82 -22.94 9.87
CA ASP A 70 1.15 -22.73 11.14
C ASP A 70 -0.39 -22.74 10.98
N ASP A 71 -1.13 -23.22 11.99
CA ASP A 71 -2.62 -23.32 11.99
C ASP A 71 -3.32 -21.96 11.76
N THR A 72 -2.53 -20.88 11.73
CA THR A 72 -2.92 -19.49 11.49
C THR A 72 -2.95 -19.10 10.01
N LEU A 73 -2.29 -19.81 9.09
CA LEU A 73 -2.25 -19.48 7.66
C LEU A 73 -2.68 -20.66 6.79
N HIS A 74 -3.64 -20.44 5.89
CA HIS A 74 -4.15 -21.46 4.99
C HIS A 74 -4.11 -20.98 3.53
N PHE A 75 -3.45 -21.77 2.68
CA PHE A 75 -3.41 -21.52 1.25
C PHE A 75 -4.49 -22.32 0.52
N LEU A 76 -5.21 -21.64 -0.38
CA LEU A 76 -6.14 -22.25 -1.32
C LEU A 76 -5.42 -22.54 -2.63
N GLU A 77 -5.42 -23.82 -3.01
CA GLU A 77 -5.01 -24.23 -4.34
C GLU A 77 -6.11 -23.89 -5.34
N ILE A 78 -5.73 -23.20 -6.41
CA ILE A 78 -6.59 -22.80 -7.53
C ILE A 78 -5.83 -23.21 -8.79
N ASP A 79 -6.52 -23.84 -9.74
CA ASP A 79 -5.88 -24.19 -11.00
C ASP A 79 -5.39 -22.94 -11.73
N GLU A 80 -4.28 -23.08 -12.44
CA GLU A 80 -3.53 -21.96 -13.01
C GLU A 80 -4.36 -21.15 -14.01
N GLU A 81 -5.16 -21.82 -14.83
CA GLU A 81 -6.04 -21.17 -15.81
C GLU A 81 -7.13 -20.34 -15.11
N THR A 82 -7.86 -20.93 -14.16
CA THR A 82 -8.88 -20.21 -13.39
C THR A 82 -8.27 -19.04 -12.63
N TYR A 83 -7.09 -19.23 -12.02
CA TYR A 83 -6.41 -18.15 -11.30
C TYR A 83 -6.00 -17.02 -12.24
N HIS A 84 -5.40 -17.33 -13.39
CA HIS A 84 -5.02 -16.33 -14.40
C HIS A 84 -6.24 -15.51 -14.85
N ARG A 85 -7.33 -16.16 -15.25
CA ARG A 85 -8.53 -15.46 -15.74
C ARG A 85 -9.21 -14.61 -14.68
N TYR A 86 -9.27 -15.12 -13.45
CA TYR A 86 -9.77 -14.37 -12.31
C TYR A 86 -8.87 -13.15 -11.97
N TYR A 87 -7.56 -13.38 -11.87
CA TYR A 87 -6.62 -12.41 -11.31
C TYR A 87 -6.17 -11.39 -12.35
N ASP A 88 -5.73 -11.83 -13.52
CA ASP A 88 -5.15 -10.97 -14.55
C ASP A 88 -6.23 -10.32 -15.43
N ASP A 89 -7.21 -11.10 -15.92
CA ASP A 89 -8.23 -10.59 -16.85
C ASP A 89 -9.34 -9.79 -16.14
N ILE A 90 -9.88 -10.34 -15.05
CA ILE A 90 -10.97 -9.67 -14.31
C ILE A 90 -10.43 -8.70 -13.28
N ALA A 91 -9.71 -9.17 -12.27
CA ALA A 91 -9.36 -8.33 -11.12
C ALA A 91 -8.38 -7.20 -11.55
N ASN A 92 -7.26 -7.56 -12.19
CA ASN A 92 -6.15 -6.63 -12.43
C ASN A 92 -6.16 -5.91 -13.78
N SER A 93 -7.02 -6.31 -14.71
CA SER A 93 -7.25 -5.61 -15.96
C SER A 93 -8.60 -4.91 -15.93
N THR A 94 -9.70 -5.62 -15.70
CA THR A 94 -11.04 -4.98 -15.74
C THR A 94 -11.34 -4.13 -14.51
N LEU A 95 -11.45 -4.75 -13.32
CA LEU A 95 -11.88 -4.06 -12.09
C LEU A 95 -10.87 -3.00 -11.66
N TRP A 96 -9.57 -3.31 -11.75
CA TRP A 96 -8.51 -2.34 -11.46
C TRP A 96 -8.66 -1.06 -12.29
N PHE A 97 -8.78 -1.15 -13.62
CA PHE A 97 -8.88 0.04 -14.46
C PHE A 97 -10.21 0.78 -14.25
N VAL A 98 -11.32 0.07 -14.02
CA VAL A 98 -12.61 0.70 -13.71
C VAL A 98 -12.54 1.48 -12.39
N HIS A 99 -12.04 0.87 -11.32
CA HIS A 99 -11.89 1.54 -10.02
C HIS A 99 -10.94 2.72 -10.06
N HIS A 100 -9.88 2.67 -10.87
CA HIS A 100 -8.95 3.78 -11.04
C HIS A 100 -9.44 4.86 -12.03
N GLY A 101 -10.62 4.70 -12.65
CA GLY A 101 -11.14 5.63 -13.65
C GLY A 101 -10.27 5.68 -14.92
N MET A 102 -9.61 4.56 -15.23
CA MET A 102 -8.63 4.44 -16.30
C MET A 102 -9.07 3.51 -17.42
N TYR A 103 -10.27 2.91 -17.32
CA TYR A 103 -10.79 2.06 -18.38
C TYR A 103 -10.94 2.88 -19.66
N ASP A 104 -10.19 2.51 -20.69
CA ASP A 104 -10.21 3.19 -21.98
C ASP A 104 -11.51 2.81 -22.72
N ARG A 105 -12.41 3.80 -22.85
CA ARG A 105 -13.70 3.66 -23.51
C ARG A 105 -13.61 3.68 -25.03
N VAL A 106 -12.47 4.12 -25.57
CA VAL A 106 -12.24 4.25 -27.02
C VAL A 106 -11.45 3.05 -27.54
N ALA A 107 -10.52 2.52 -26.75
CA ALA A 107 -9.86 1.26 -27.07
C ALA A 107 -10.91 0.16 -27.27
N GLY A 108 -10.73 -0.66 -28.31
CA GLY A 108 -11.68 -1.71 -28.71
C GLY A 108 -11.76 -2.92 -27.76
N ARG A 109 -11.64 -2.71 -26.44
CA ARG A 109 -11.88 -3.76 -25.44
C ARG A 109 -13.38 -4.07 -25.39
N ALA A 110 -13.74 -5.28 -25.81
CA ALA A 110 -15.09 -5.77 -25.73
C ALA A 110 -15.27 -6.69 -24.52
N PHE A 111 -16.45 -6.66 -23.91
CA PHE A 111 -16.91 -7.70 -22.99
C PHE A 111 -17.50 -8.84 -23.82
N ASP A 112 -16.63 -9.60 -24.46
CA ASP A 112 -16.98 -10.71 -25.33
C ASP A 112 -17.21 -12.02 -24.54
N VAL A 113 -17.36 -13.13 -25.27
CA VAL A 113 -17.57 -14.46 -24.67
C VAL A 113 -16.42 -14.85 -23.77
N GLU A 114 -15.17 -14.57 -24.16
CA GLU A 114 -13.99 -14.89 -23.37
C GLU A 114 -13.96 -14.10 -22.07
N TRP A 115 -14.32 -12.81 -22.12
CA TRP A 115 -14.44 -12.02 -20.91
C TRP A 115 -15.51 -12.56 -19.95
N HIS A 116 -16.68 -12.96 -20.47
CA HIS A 116 -17.75 -13.52 -19.64
C HIS A 116 -17.35 -14.85 -18.98
N GLN A 117 -16.61 -15.70 -19.69
CA GLN A 117 -16.07 -16.92 -19.10
C GLN A 117 -14.99 -16.60 -18.04
N ALA A 118 -14.17 -15.56 -18.23
CA ALA A 118 -13.24 -15.10 -17.19
C ALA A 118 -13.98 -14.58 -15.94
N TRP A 119 -15.14 -13.95 -16.12
CA TRP A 119 -16.03 -13.57 -15.01
C TRP A 119 -16.57 -14.80 -14.25
N ASP A 120 -16.83 -15.92 -14.94
CA ASP A 120 -17.18 -17.18 -14.28
C ASP A 120 -16.02 -17.74 -13.45
N CYS A 121 -14.78 -17.63 -13.91
CA CYS A 121 -13.59 -17.91 -13.09
C CYS A 121 -13.54 -17.00 -11.86
N TYR A 122 -13.90 -15.72 -12.00
CA TYR A 122 -13.95 -14.80 -10.86
C TYR A 122 -15.00 -15.19 -9.81
N ARG A 123 -16.19 -15.61 -10.24
CA ARG A 123 -17.21 -16.22 -9.37
C ARG A 123 -16.70 -17.51 -8.70
N ALA A 124 -16.02 -18.37 -9.46
CA ALA A 124 -15.51 -19.65 -8.97
C ALA A 124 -14.49 -19.44 -7.83
N VAL A 125 -13.53 -18.53 -8.00
CA VAL A 125 -12.55 -18.20 -6.96
C VAL A 125 -13.21 -17.61 -5.72
N ASN A 126 -14.12 -16.62 -5.88
CA ASN A 126 -14.86 -16.06 -4.75
C ASN A 126 -15.64 -17.14 -3.97
N LYS A 127 -16.20 -18.13 -4.68
CA LYS A 127 -16.87 -19.28 -4.06
C LYS A 127 -15.92 -20.20 -3.30
N LEU A 128 -14.69 -20.39 -3.76
CA LEU A 128 -13.67 -21.14 -3.02
C LEU A 128 -13.31 -20.45 -1.70
N PHE A 129 -13.10 -19.14 -1.73
CA PHE A 129 -12.84 -18.34 -0.52
C PHE A 129 -14.01 -18.37 0.46
N ALA A 130 -15.25 -18.17 -0.02
CA ALA A 130 -16.43 -18.23 0.83
C ALA A 130 -16.59 -19.60 1.50
N ARG A 131 -16.35 -20.70 0.77
CA ARG A 131 -16.38 -22.06 1.31
C ARG A 131 -15.26 -22.32 2.32
N ALA A 132 -14.07 -21.81 2.06
CA ALA A 132 -12.96 -21.92 3.00
C ALA A 132 -13.30 -21.20 4.31
N ALA A 133 -13.79 -19.96 4.22
CA ALA A 133 -14.22 -19.18 5.37
C ALA A 133 -15.35 -19.85 6.15
N ALA A 134 -16.36 -20.40 5.46
CA ALA A 134 -17.47 -21.08 6.12
C ALA A 134 -17.02 -22.27 6.98
N ARG A 135 -15.96 -22.98 6.55
CA ARG A 135 -15.37 -24.12 7.28
C ARG A 135 -14.42 -23.71 8.39
N SER A 136 -13.62 -22.66 8.20
CA SER A 136 -12.53 -22.30 9.11
C SER A 136 -12.88 -21.23 10.13
N ALA A 137 -13.90 -20.41 9.86
CA ALA A 137 -14.35 -19.34 10.76
C ALA A 137 -15.08 -19.93 11.97
N PRO A 138 -14.63 -19.64 13.19
CA PRO A 138 -15.36 -20.00 14.40
C PRO A 138 -16.75 -19.35 14.48
N ALA A 139 -17.61 -19.83 15.38
CA ALA A 139 -18.94 -19.26 15.58
C ALA A 139 -18.84 -17.80 16.07
N GLY A 140 -19.57 -16.89 15.43
CA GLY A 140 -19.58 -15.46 15.80
C GLY A 140 -18.26 -14.72 15.53
N ALA A 141 -17.37 -15.29 14.72
CA ALA A 141 -16.09 -14.66 14.35
C ALA A 141 -16.28 -13.41 13.47
N VAL A 142 -15.25 -12.55 13.48
CA VAL A 142 -15.14 -11.44 12.52
C VAL A 142 -14.38 -11.94 11.30
N VAL A 143 -14.97 -11.79 10.10
CA VAL A 143 -14.34 -12.12 8.83
C VAL A 143 -14.00 -10.83 8.09
N LEU A 144 -12.70 -10.57 7.91
CA LEU A 144 -12.19 -9.41 7.17
C LEU A 144 -11.81 -9.84 5.75
N VAL A 145 -12.64 -9.50 4.78
CA VAL A 145 -12.45 -9.77 3.36
C VAL A 145 -11.72 -8.60 2.71
N GLN A 146 -10.53 -8.84 2.20
CA GLN A 146 -9.63 -7.81 1.68
C GLN A 146 -9.72 -7.70 0.17
N ASP A 147 -10.07 -6.49 -0.27
CA ASP A 147 -9.92 -5.95 -1.62
C ASP A 147 -10.87 -6.46 -2.71
N TYR A 148 -10.90 -5.74 -3.83
CA TYR A 148 -11.78 -5.96 -5.00
C TYR A 148 -11.70 -7.37 -5.61
N HIS A 149 -10.62 -8.10 -5.34
CA HIS A 149 -10.46 -9.50 -5.73
C HIS A 149 -11.59 -10.39 -5.16
N LEU A 150 -12.02 -10.12 -3.93
CA LEU A 150 -12.92 -10.99 -3.18
C LEU A 150 -14.29 -10.33 -2.91
N ALA A 151 -14.72 -9.43 -3.79
CA ALA A 151 -15.93 -8.64 -3.57
C ALA A 151 -17.21 -9.50 -3.46
N LEU A 152 -17.28 -10.66 -4.12
CA LEU A 152 -18.49 -11.51 -4.11
C LEU A 152 -18.61 -12.43 -2.89
N VAL A 153 -17.56 -12.53 -2.05
CA VAL A 153 -17.53 -13.46 -0.91
C VAL A 153 -18.69 -13.22 0.07
N GLY A 154 -19.06 -11.96 0.30
CA GLY A 154 -20.09 -11.56 1.28
C GLY A 154 -21.42 -12.27 1.06
N ALA A 155 -22.00 -12.17 -0.14
CA ALA A 155 -23.24 -12.86 -0.49
C ALA A 155 -23.15 -14.38 -0.35
N LEU A 156 -22.03 -14.95 -0.78
CA LEU A 156 -21.81 -16.40 -0.77
C LEU A 156 -21.68 -16.94 0.65
N LEU A 157 -20.97 -16.22 1.52
CA LEU A 157 -20.71 -16.61 2.90
C LEU A 157 -21.93 -16.37 3.80
N ARG A 158 -22.63 -15.23 3.63
CA ARG A 158 -23.78 -14.85 4.47
C ARG A 158 -24.88 -15.90 4.46
N ARG A 159 -25.13 -16.55 3.32
CA ARG A 159 -26.15 -17.59 3.19
C ARG A 159 -25.88 -18.79 4.12
N ASP A 160 -24.62 -19.21 4.21
CA ASP A 160 -24.24 -20.43 4.91
C ASP A 160 -23.84 -20.14 6.37
N ARG A 161 -23.42 -18.91 6.69
CA ARG A 161 -22.92 -18.48 8.01
C ARG A 161 -23.50 -17.12 8.44
N PRO A 162 -24.80 -17.04 8.74
CA PRO A 162 -25.44 -15.80 9.16
C PRO A 162 -24.95 -15.30 10.53
N ASP A 163 -24.25 -16.15 11.31
CA ASP A 163 -23.69 -15.83 12.62
C ASP A 163 -22.43 -14.95 12.58
N LEU A 164 -21.75 -14.87 11.43
CA LEU A 164 -20.49 -14.14 11.29
C LEU A 164 -20.70 -12.64 11.13
N ALA A 165 -19.76 -11.86 11.64
CA ALA A 165 -19.63 -10.44 11.29
C ALA A 165 -18.67 -10.33 10.09
N ILE A 166 -19.18 -10.00 8.91
CA ILE A 166 -18.43 -10.04 7.64
C ILE A 166 -18.18 -8.61 7.16
N CYS A 167 -16.91 -8.23 7.05
CA CYS A 167 -16.49 -6.92 6.54
C CYS A 167 -15.76 -7.08 5.22
N HIS A 168 -16.01 -6.16 4.29
CA HIS A 168 -15.17 -5.96 3.13
C HIS A 168 -14.36 -4.67 3.32
N PHE A 169 -13.09 -4.67 2.92
CA PHE A 169 -12.30 -3.45 2.84
C PHE A 169 -11.71 -3.30 1.43
N SER A 170 -12.05 -2.21 0.74
CA SER A 170 -11.49 -1.88 -0.58
C SER A 170 -10.21 -1.07 -0.42
N HIS A 171 -9.09 -1.60 -0.89
CA HIS A 171 -7.79 -0.90 -0.78
C HIS A 171 -7.45 -0.04 -2.00
N THR A 172 -8.17 -0.24 -3.11
CA THR A 172 -8.16 0.65 -4.27
C THR A 172 -9.10 1.84 -4.06
N PRO A 173 -9.09 2.84 -4.97
CA PRO A 173 -10.25 3.70 -5.11
C PRO A 173 -11.50 2.87 -5.39
N PHE A 174 -12.68 3.47 -5.22
CA PHE A 174 -13.92 2.87 -5.71
C PHE A 174 -14.43 3.63 -6.94
N ALA A 175 -15.03 2.90 -7.89
CA ALA A 175 -15.52 3.49 -9.13
C ALA A 175 -16.74 4.37 -8.87
N SER A 176 -16.75 5.57 -9.48
CA SER A 176 -17.95 6.41 -9.53
C SER A 176 -19.05 5.70 -10.35
N PRO A 177 -20.33 6.14 -10.25
CA PRO A 177 -21.39 5.56 -11.06
C PRO A 177 -21.06 5.56 -12.55
N THR A 178 -20.54 6.68 -13.07
CA THR A 178 -20.13 6.80 -14.48
C THR A 178 -19.00 5.83 -14.83
N ASP A 179 -17.99 5.67 -13.97
CA ASP A 179 -16.89 4.74 -14.24
C ASP A 179 -17.36 3.28 -14.24
N LEU A 180 -18.30 2.94 -13.35
CA LEU A 180 -18.85 1.59 -13.23
C LEU A 180 -19.78 1.20 -14.40
N GLU A 181 -20.42 2.18 -15.05
CA GLU A 181 -21.27 1.99 -16.25
C GLU A 181 -20.53 1.38 -17.44
N VAL A 182 -19.19 1.36 -17.42
CA VAL A 182 -18.43 0.63 -18.44
C VAL A 182 -18.70 -0.87 -18.34
N LEU A 183 -18.86 -1.43 -17.14
CA LEU A 183 -19.11 -2.86 -16.97
C LEU A 183 -20.48 -3.25 -17.54
N PRO A 184 -20.66 -4.51 -17.99
CA PRO A 184 -21.98 -5.05 -18.29
C PRO A 184 -22.92 -4.84 -17.10
N MET A 185 -24.13 -4.34 -17.35
CA MET A 185 -25.07 -3.93 -16.29
C MET A 185 -25.32 -5.05 -15.27
N ALA A 186 -25.48 -6.29 -15.73
CA ALA A 186 -25.67 -7.45 -14.86
C ALA A 186 -24.48 -7.68 -13.92
N VAL A 187 -23.24 -7.43 -14.39
CA VAL A 187 -22.02 -7.60 -13.60
C VAL A 187 -21.84 -6.46 -12.59
N ALA A 188 -22.07 -5.21 -13.00
CA ALA A 188 -22.04 -4.08 -12.08
C ALA A 188 -23.06 -4.26 -10.93
N ARG A 189 -24.28 -4.72 -11.26
CA ARG A 189 -25.30 -5.06 -10.27
C ARG A 189 -24.88 -6.22 -9.38
N GLU A 190 -24.42 -7.34 -9.96
CA GLU A 190 -23.96 -8.50 -9.19
C GLU A 190 -22.86 -8.13 -8.18
N LEU A 191 -21.89 -7.31 -8.59
CA LEU A 191 -20.82 -6.84 -7.72
C LEU A 191 -21.39 -6.06 -6.52
N LEU A 192 -22.26 -5.09 -6.76
CA LEU A 192 -22.81 -4.23 -5.71
C LEU A 192 -23.83 -4.95 -4.83
N GLU A 193 -24.68 -5.80 -5.42
CA GLU A 193 -25.60 -6.67 -4.68
C GLU A 193 -24.81 -7.62 -3.78
N ALA A 194 -23.72 -8.21 -4.28
CA ALA A 194 -22.90 -9.06 -3.43
C ALA A 194 -22.23 -8.31 -2.29
N MET A 195 -21.82 -7.06 -2.54
CA MET A 195 -21.26 -6.18 -1.52
C MET A 195 -22.31 -5.69 -0.49
N SER A 196 -23.60 -5.64 -0.82
CA SER A 196 -24.65 -5.26 0.14
C SER A 196 -24.87 -6.30 1.25
N HIS A 197 -24.34 -7.52 1.08
CA HIS A 197 -24.39 -8.59 2.07
C HIS A 197 -23.27 -8.54 3.13
N TYR A 198 -22.30 -7.64 3.01
CA TYR A 198 -21.36 -7.35 4.09
C TYR A 198 -22.04 -6.51 5.18
N ASP A 199 -21.71 -6.78 6.45
CA ASP A 199 -22.17 -5.93 7.56
C ASP A 199 -21.51 -4.54 7.53
N LEU A 200 -20.34 -4.46 6.88
CA LEU A 200 -19.55 -3.25 6.77
C LEU A 200 -18.68 -3.25 5.51
N CYS A 201 -18.71 -2.17 4.74
CA CYS A 201 -17.79 -1.90 3.63
C CYS A 201 -16.84 -0.72 3.99
N GLY A 202 -15.55 -1.00 4.07
CA GLY A 202 -14.51 -0.05 4.48
C GLY A 202 -13.71 0.53 3.32
N PHE A 203 -13.30 1.80 3.47
CA PHE A 203 -12.52 2.56 2.50
C PHE A 203 -11.43 3.39 3.20
N HIS A 204 -10.38 3.75 2.47
CA HIS A 204 -9.26 4.53 3.01
C HIS A 204 -9.55 6.03 3.18
N CYS A 205 -10.54 6.58 2.47
CA CYS A 205 -10.88 7.99 2.53
C CYS A 205 -12.35 8.23 2.17
N ALA A 206 -12.89 9.39 2.54
CA ALA A 206 -14.29 9.73 2.33
C ALA A 206 -14.66 9.81 0.84
N THR A 207 -13.71 10.23 0.00
CA THR A 207 -13.93 10.29 -1.46
C THR A 207 -14.26 8.91 -2.06
N TRP A 208 -13.58 7.85 -1.62
CA TRP A 208 -13.83 6.49 -2.13
C TRP A 208 -15.08 5.85 -1.52
N GLU A 209 -15.36 6.14 -0.24
CA GLU A 209 -16.63 5.77 0.38
C GLU A 209 -17.81 6.38 -0.37
N GLU A 210 -17.77 7.68 -0.66
CA GLU A 210 -18.87 8.36 -1.36
C GLU A 210 -19.08 7.81 -2.77
N ALA A 211 -18.00 7.48 -3.49
CA ALA A 211 -18.11 6.82 -4.80
C ALA A 211 -18.83 5.46 -4.69
N PHE A 212 -18.53 4.65 -3.67
CA PHE A 212 -19.24 3.40 -3.40
C PHE A 212 -20.71 3.62 -3.04
N ARG A 213 -21.01 4.57 -2.16
CA ARG A 213 -22.38 4.91 -1.74
C ARG A 213 -23.21 5.34 -2.94
N SER A 214 -22.68 6.27 -3.74
CA SER A 214 -23.30 6.75 -4.97
C SER A 214 -23.55 5.63 -5.98
N SER A 215 -22.56 4.75 -6.21
CA SER A 215 -22.70 3.59 -7.10
C SER A 215 -23.74 2.59 -6.58
N SER A 216 -23.72 2.26 -5.29
CA SER A 216 -24.70 1.34 -4.68
C SER A 216 -26.12 1.89 -4.83
N MET A 217 -26.34 3.15 -4.45
CA MET A 217 -27.65 3.80 -4.61
C MET A 217 -28.12 3.85 -6.07
N ARG A 218 -27.20 4.10 -7.03
CA ARG A 218 -27.54 4.18 -8.46
C ARG A 218 -27.94 2.83 -9.06
N PHE A 219 -27.18 1.78 -8.78
CA PHE A 219 -27.34 0.49 -9.45
C PHE A 219 -28.29 -0.44 -8.70
N ILE A 220 -28.33 -0.43 -7.37
CA ILE A 220 -29.10 -1.40 -6.57
C ILE A 220 -30.16 -0.73 -5.67
N GLY A 221 -30.12 0.59 -5.50
CA GLY A 221 -31.14 1.36 -4.76
C GLY A 221 -30.96 1.36 -3.24
N GLU A 222 -29.90 0.73 -2.73
CA GLU A 222 -29.53 0.66 -1.33
C GLU A 222 -28.01 0.76 -1.18
N CYS A 223 -27.54 0.96 0.05
CA CYS A 223 -26.12 0.95 0.36
C CYS A 223 -25.93 0.31 1.74
N PRO A 224 -25.01 -0.68 1.89
CA PRO A 224 -24.71 -1.24 3.20
C PRO A 224 -24.04 -0.21 4.10
N LYS A 225 -23.84 -0.56 5.38
CA LYS A 225 -23.08 0.29 6.29
C LYS A 225 -21.65 0.47 5.78
N THR A 226 -21.14 1.70 5.86
CA THR A 226 -19.80 2.04 5.41
C THR A 226 -18.90 2.52 6.56
N LEU A 227 -17.59 2.45 6.34
CA LEU A 227 -16.55 2.95 7.25
C LEU A 227 -15.43 3.61 6.45
N VAL A 228 -14.95 4.76 6.92
CA VAL A 228 -13.65 5.32 6.49
C VAL A 228 -12.62 5.02 7.56
N ALA A 229 -11.64 4.18 7.24
CA ALA A 229 -10.54 3.82 8.13
C ALA A 229 -9.23 3.79 7.34
N PRO A 230 -8.49 4.92 7.28
CA PRO A 230 -7.20 4.97 6.60
C PRO A 230 -6.19 4.05 7.30
N LEU A 231 -5.52 3.19 6.54
CA LEU A 231 -4.38 2.42 7.07
C LEU A 231 -3.11 3.29 7.14
N GLY A 232 -2.23 3.00 8.09
CA GLY A 232 -0.89 3.58 8.13
C GLY A 232 0.21 2.51 8.09
N PRO A 233 1.46 2.94 7.86
CA PRO A 233 2.59 2.03 7.80
C PRO A 233 2.96 1.48 9.19
N ASP A 234 3.64 0.33 9.23
CA ASP A 234 4.28 -0.17 10.45
C ASP A 234 5.58 0.60 10.73
N GLY A 235 5.45 1.69 11.49
CA GLY A 235 6.57 2.57 11.83
C GLY A 235 7.71 1.85 12.56
N ALA A 236 7.42 0.83 13.37
CA ALA A 236 8.44 0.10 14.13
C ALA A 236 9.29 -0.80 13.20
N SER A 237 8.63 -1.53 12.29
CA SER A 237 9.32 -2.32 11.27
C SER A 237 10.17 -1.43 10.35
N LEU A 238 9.63 -0.29 9.91
CA LEU A 238 10.36 0.65 9.06
C LEU A 238 11.61 1.22 9.75
N ALA A 239 11.50 1.61 11.02
CA ALA A 239 12.63 2.12 11.80
C ALA A 239 13.75 1.07 11.92
N SER A 240 13.41 -0.19 12.20
CA SER A 240 14.37 -1.29 12.26
C SER A 240 15.06 -1.53 10.91
N ARG A 241 14.32 -1.52 9.81
CA ARG A 241 14.88 -1.78 8.47
C ARG A 241 15.81 -0.68 7.97
N VAL A 242 15.55 0.58 8.34
CA VAL A 242 16.45 1.69 7.99
C VAL A 242 17.83 1.54 8.64
N GLU A 243 17.91 0.86 9.78
CA GLU A 243 19.16 0.53 10.48
C GLU A 243 19.86 -0.73 9.95
N SER A 244 19.38 -1.33 8.86
CA SER A 244 20.09 -2.43 8.21
C SER A 244 21.37 -1.95 7.52
N SER A 245 22.40 -2.82 7.45
CA SER A 245 23.63 -2.53 6.71
C SER A 245 23.37 -2.29 5.22
N ALA A 246 22.42 -3.02 4.63
CA ALA A 246 22.00 -2.86 3.25
C ALA A 246 21.40 -1.46 3.00
N CYS A 247 20.45 -1.01 3.84
CA CYS A 247 19.86 0.32 3.73
C CYS A 247 20.91 1.43 3.90
N ARG A 248 21.83 1.30 4.86
CA ARG A 248 22.93 2.26 5.04
C ARG A 248 23.84 2.34 3.81
N ALA A 249 24.25 1.20 3.25
CA ALA A 249 25.07 1.15 2.05
C ALA A 249 24.39 1.80 0.83
N TYR A 250 23.08 1.55 0.63
CA TYR A 250 22.32 2.26 -0.40
C TYR A 250 22.25 3.77 -0.13
N GLY A 251 22.13 4.16 1.14
CA GLY A 251 22.19 5.55 1.55
C GLY A 251 23.46 6.27 1.10
N GLU A 252 24.63 5.66 1.34
CA GLU A 252 25.94 6.19 0.92
C GLU A 252 26.07 6.27 -0.60
N ALA A 253 25.59 5.25 -1.32
CA ALA A 253 25.55 5.25 -2.78
C ALA A 253 24.66 6.40 -3.32
N LEU A 254 23.54 6.69 -2.65
CA LEU A 254 22.65 7.79 -3.03
C LEU A 254 23.26 9.17 -2.78
N GLU A 255 24.03 9.35 -1.71
CA GLU A 255 24.79 10.60 -1.48
C GLU A 255 25.82 10.82 -2.59
N THR A 256 26.52 9.76 -2.99
CA THR A 256 27.48 9.79 -4.09
C THR A 256 26.81 10.13 -5.41
N LEU A 257 25.63 9.53 -5.68
CA LEU A 257 24.83 9.80 -6.87
C LEU A 257 24.31 11.24 -6.90
N ALA A 258 23.85 11.76 -5.76
CA ALA A 258 23.40 13.14 -5.65
C ALA A 258 24.57 14.13 -5.82
N ALA A 259 25.75 13.79 -5.31
CA ALA A 259 26.96 14.61 -5.37
C ALA A 259 26.71 16.07 -4.93
N GLY A 260 26.02 16.24 -3.80
CA GLY A 260 25.67 17.55 -3.23
C GLY A 260 24.44 18.24 -3.85
N ARG A 261 23.84 17.66 -4.89
CA ARG A 261 22.61 18.17 -5.54
C ARG A 261 21.37 17.84 -4.73
N LYS A 262 20.30 18.59 -4.98
CA LYS A 262 18.96 18.30 -4.46
C LYS A 262 18.42 16.99 -5.03
N LEU A 263 17.64 16.26 -4.22
CA LEU A 263 17.05 15.00 -4.64
C LEU A 263 15.52 15.08 -4.69
N ILE A 264 14.95 14.97 -5.89
CA ILE A 264 13.54 14.64 -6.08
C ILE A 264 13.44 13.12 -6.13
N VAL A 265 12.60 12.52 -5.29
CA VAL A 265 12.41 11.08 -5.22
C VAL A 265 10.97 10.73 -5.58
N ARG A 266 10.81 9.64 -6.33
CA ARG A 266 9.58 8.85 -6.36
C ARG A 266 9.92 7.37 -6.13
N VAL A 267 9.06 6.70 -5.38
CA VAL A 267 9.12 5.26 -5.13
C VAL A 267 7.72 4.73 -5.40
N ASP A 268 7.54 4.03 -6.51
CA ASP A 268 6.25 3.41 -6.82
C ASP A 268 6.40 2.29 -7.85
N ARG A 269 5.33 1.52 -8.05
CA ARG A 269 5.28 0.53 -9.12
C ARG A 269 5.22 1.22 -10.48
N LEU A 270 5.89 0.65 -11.48
CA LEU A 270 5.83 1.11 -12.86
C LEU A 270 4.47 0.79 -13.46
N GLU A 271 3.51 1.68 -13.20
CA GLU A 271 2.09 1.48 -13.44
C GLU A 271 1.42 2.79 -13.90
N PRO A 272 0.47 2.73 -14.86
CA PRO A 272 -0.22 3.91 -15.36
C PRO A 272 -0.85 4.79 -14.27
N ALA A 273 -1.48 4.19 -13.26
CA ALA A 273 -2.12 4.92 -12.16
C ALA A 273 -1.14 5.80 -11.36
N LYS A 274 0.16 5.47 -11.36
CA LYS A 274 1.20 6.20 -10.60
C LYS A 274 1.75 7.42 -11.34
N ASN A 275 1.32 7.68 -12.58
CA ASN A 275 1.50 8.96 -13.26
C ASN A 275 2.97 9.42 -13.44
N HIS A 276 3.83 8.49 -13.83
CA HIS A 276 5.26 8.69 -14.07
C HIS A 276 5.50 9.74 -15.16
N LEU A 277 4.81 9.58 -16.29
CA LEU A 277 4.98 10.43 -17.47
C LEU A 277 4.78 11.92 -17.13
N ARG A 278 3.67 12.27 -16.46
CA ARG A 278 3.40 13.67 -16.07
C ARG A 278 4.38 14.19 -15.02
N GLY A 279 4.85 13.31 -14.12
CA GLY A 279 5.90 13.68 -13.16
C GLY A 279 7.22 14.06 -13.84
N PHE A 280 7.62 13.30 -14.87
CA PHE A 280 8.82 13.61 -15.66
C PHE A 280 8.63 14.80 -16.58
N GLN A 281 7.44 14.98 -17.16
CA GLN A 281 7.11 16.20 -17.92
C GLN A 281 7.20 17.46 -17.05
N ALA A 282 6.71 17.42 -15.82
CA ALA A 282 6.80 18.56 -14.89
C ALA A 282 8.26 18.89 -14.55
N PHE A 283 9.11 17.87 -14.41
CA PHE A 283 10.55 18.07 -14.20
C PHE A 283 11.27 18.61 -15.43
N ASP A 284 10.95 18.11 -16.61
CA ASP A 284 11.49 18.63 -17.88
C ASP A 284 11.12 20.11 -18.07
N GLU A 285 9.87 20.48 -17.79
CA GLU A 285 9.40 21.86 -17.84
C GLU A 285 10.09 22.74 -16.78
N LEU A 286 10.38 22.21 -15.59
CA LEU A 286 11.18 22.89 -14.57
C LEU A 286 12.58 23.23 -15.09
N LEU A 287 13.28 22.25 -15.67
CA LEU A 287 14.64 22.44 -16.21
C LEU A 287 14.65 23.41 -17.41
N HIS A 288 13.57 23.44 -18.18
CA HIS A 288 13.42 24.37 -19.29
C HIS A 288 13.20 25.81 -18.79
N SER A 289 12.19 26.01 -17.93
CA SER A 289 11.75 27.34 -17.46
C SER A 289 12.65 27.96 -16.39
N GLU A 290 13.38 27.15 -15.62
CA GLU A 290 14.26 27.61 -14.55
C GLU A 290 15.67 27.01 -14.68
N PRO A 291 16.51 27.55 -15.59
CA PRO A 291 17.83 27.01 -15.87
C PRO A 291 18.76 26.87 -14.65
N ARG A 292 18.52 27.61 -13.57
CA ARG A 292 19.25 27.51 -12.30
C ARG A 292 19.20 26.13 -11.65
N TRP A 293 18.19 25.31 -11.98
CA TRP A 293 18.09 23.95 -11.44
C TRP A 293 18.91 22.93 -12.22
N ARG A 294 19.36 23.26 -13.44
CA ARG A 294 20.22 22.37 -14.22
C ARG A 294 21.50 22.08 -13.44
N GLU A 295 21.89 20.81 -13.37
CA GLU A 295 23.04 20.34 -12.60
C GLU A 295 22.97 20.61 -11.08
N GLN A 296 21.84 21.11 -10.55
CA GLN A 296 21.60 21.35 -9.12
C GLN A 296 20.60 20.38 -8.49
N VAL A 297 19.88 19.60 -9.31
CA VAL A 297 18.89 18.62 -8.86
C VAL A 297 18.98 17.32 -9.66
N VAL A 298 18.74 16.19 -9.00
CA VAL A 298 18.58 14.87 -9.62
C VAL A 298 17.18 14.34 -9.30
N PHE A 299 16.49 13.82 -10.30
CA PHE A 299 15.25 13.09 -10.13
C PHE A 299 15.54 11.60 -10.07
N LEU A 300 15.42 11.00 -8.88
CA LEU A 300 15.53 9.56 -8.65
C LEU A 300 14.15 8.90 -8.73
N ALA A 301 13.97 8.02 -9.70
CA ALA A 301 12.77 7.19 -9.84
C ALA A 301 13.11 5.73 -9.57
N LEU A 302 12.63 5.21 -8.45
CA LEU A 302 12.72 3.81 -8.07
C LEU A 302 11.41 3.12 -8.42
N ALA A 303 11.40 2.39 -9.53
CA ALA A 303 10.21 1.86 -10.16
C ALA A 303 10.15 0.32 -10.01
N ASN A 304 9.28 -0.19 -9.16
CA ASN A 304 9.08 -1.63 -9.02
C ASN A 304 8.31 -2.19 -10.23
N PRO A 305 8.76 -3.28 -10.87
CA PRO A 305 8.01 -3.88 -11.97
C PRO A 305 6.60 -4.29 -11.55
N SER A 306 5.62 -4.18 -12.45
CA SER A 306 4.23 -4.56 -12.19
C SER A 306 3.62 -5.20 -13.43
N ARG A 307 2.93 -6.33 -13.25
CA ARG A 307 2.08 -7.01 -14.24
C ARG A 307 2.71 -7.09 -15.64
N GLN A 308 3.93 -7.62 -15.71
CA GLN A 308 4.75 -7.60 -16.93
C GLN A 308 4.14 -8.33 -18.13
N ALA A 309 3.21 -9.26 -17.90
CA ALA A 309 2.49 -9.97 -18.96
C ALA A 309 1.42 -9.10 -19.65
N SER A 310 0.97 -8.01 -19.04
CA SER A 310 -0.06 -7.13 -19.61
C SER A 310 0.54 -6.19 -20.67
N ALA A 311 -0.12 -6.14 -21.84
CA ALA A 311 0.27 -5.30 -22.97
C ALA A 311 0.21 -3.79 -22.61
N GLU A 312 -0.74 -3.39 -21.77
CA GLU A 312 -0.92 -2.02 -21.30
C GLU A 312 0.26 -1.59 -20.43
N TYR A 313 0.69 -2.44 -19.49
CA TYR A 313 1.84 -2.15 -18.62
C TYR A 313 3.14 -2.17 -19.40
N ALA A 314 3.31 -3.10 -20.34
CA ALA A 314 4.46 -3.14 -21.23
C ALA A 314 4.56 -1.87 -22.10
N THR A 315 3.43 -1.38 -22.61
CA THR A 315 3.37 -0.13 -23.39
C THR A 315 3.75 1.07 -22.53
N TYR A 316 3.13 1.20 -21.36
CA TYR A 316 3.43 2.29 -20.44
C TYR A 316 4.90 2.29 -19.97
N ARG A 317 5.49 1.11 -19.73
CA ARG A 317 6.92 0.97 -19.43
C ARG A 317 7.78 1.54 -20.56
N ARG A 318 7.52 1.16 -21.81
CA ARG A 318 8.27 1.68 -22.97
C ARG A 318 8.15 3.20 -23.08
N GLU A 319 6.97 3.76 -22.83
CA GLU A 319 6.75 5.20 -22.85
C GLU A 319 7.57 5.91 -21.76
N VAL A 320 7.61 5.35 -20.56
CA VAL A 320 8.43 5.86 -19.44
C VAL A 320 9.92 5.82 -19.78
N GLU A 321 10.43 4.66 -20.20
CA GLU A 321 11.84 4.50 -20.56
C GLU A 321 12.25 5.45 -21.70
N ARG A 322 11.40 5.58 -22.73
CA ARG A 322 11.61 6.52 -23.83
C ARG A 322 11.67 7.98 -23.35
N MET A 323 10.69 8.40 -22.54
CA MET A 323 10.64 9.77 -22.03
C MET A 323 11.87 10.11 -21.18
N VAL A 324 12.29 9.19 -20.31
CA VAL A 324 13.51 9.37 -19.51
C VAL A 324 14.74 9.49 -20.40
N ALA A 325 14.87 8.65 -21.42
CA ALA A 325 15.96 8.73 -22.39
C ALA A 325 15.97 10.08 -23.14
N GLU A 326 14.81 10.57 -23.58
CA GLU A 326 14.68 11.86 -24.27
C GLU A 326 15.05 13.05 -23.39
N ILE A 327 14.58 13.08 -22.14
CA ILE A 327 14.88 14.15 -21.18
C ILE A 327 16.37 14.13 -20.83
N ASN A 328 16.94 12.95 -20.57
CA ASN A 328 18.38 12.83 -20.29
C ASN A 328 19.22 13.21 -21.50
N ALA A 329 18.85 12.81 -22.72
CA ALA A 329 19.57 13.23 -23.94
C ALA A 329 19.57 14.75 -24.13
N ARG A 330 18.52 15.44 -23.67
CA ARG A 330 18.40 16.90 -23.77
C ARG A 330 19.24 17.64 -22.74
N TRP A 331 19.31 17.15 -21.50
CA TRP A 331 19.84 17.93 -20.37
C TRP A 331 21.11 17.35 -19.74
N ALA A 332 21.45 16.09 -19.96
CA ALA A 332 22.60 15.47 -19.30
C ALA A 332 23.93 16.13 -19.72
N THR A 333 24.85 16.18 -18.76
CA THR A 333 26.25 16.57 -18.96
C THR A 333 27.15 15.42 -18.51
N PRO A 334 28.47 15.42 -18.81
CA PRO A 334 29.36 14.35 -18.37
C PRO A 334 29.36 14.07 -16.86
N GLY A 335 28.97 15.06 -16.04
CA GLY A 335 28.91 14.95 -14.58
C GLY A 335 27.50 14.96 -13.98
N TRP A 336 26.45 14.94 -14.80
CA TRP A 336 25.06 15.05 -14.33
C TRP A 336 24.09 14.27 -15.22
N THR A 337 23.40 13.31 -14.59
CA THR A 337 22.24 12.63 -15.17
C THR A 337 20.96 13.19 -14.52
N PRO A 338 20.12 13.93 -15.26
CA PRO A 338 18.95 14.60 -14.70
C PRO A 338 17.94 13.63 -14.06
N ILE A 339 17.62 12.53 -14.74
CA ILE A 339 16.70 11.50 -14.25
C ILE A 339 17.44 10.17 -14.14
N VAL A 340 17.49 9.62 -12.93
CA VAL A 340 17.97 8.26 -12.68
C VAL A 340 16.77 7.35 -12.48
N LEU A 341 16.43 6.60 -13.53
CA LEU A 341 15.39 5.56 -13.48
C LEU A 341 16.03 4.21 -13.13
N THR A 342 15.63 3.64 -12.00
CA THR A 342 15.96 2.26 -11.62
C THR A 342 14.68 1.43 -11.70
N ILE A 343 14.70 0.38 -12.51
CA ILE A 343 13.61 -0.60 -12.55
C ILE A 343 14.08 -1.88 -11.85
N GLY A 344 13.40 -2.26 -10.78
CA GLY A 344 13.72 -3.46 -10.01
C GLY A 344 13.17 -3.37 -8.59
N ASP A 345 12.90 -4.52 -7.99
CA ASP A 345 12.39 -4.58 -6.62
C ASP A 345 13.55 -4.55 -5.62
N ASN A 346 13.64 -3.47 -4.85
CA ASN A 346 14.63 -3.33 -3.78
C ASN A 346 14.12 -2.38 -2.70
N ALA A 347 13.57 -2.97 -1.64
CA ALA A 347 13.01 -2.20 -0.55
C ALA A 347 14.06 -1.41 0.24
N ASP A 348 15.25 -1.96 0.47
CA ASP A 348 16.28 -1.25 1.25
C ASP A 348 16.75 0.01 0.51
N ARG A 349 16.89 -0.06 -0.82
CA ARG A 349 17.17 1.10 -1.67
C ARG A 349 16.05 2.13 -1.62
N SER A 350 14.80 1.66 -1.64
CA SER A 350 13.62 2.51 -1.56
C SER A 350 13.55 3.25 -0.23
N LEU A 351 13.72 2.54 0.89
CA LEU A 351 13.76 3.11 2.24
C LEU A 351 14.92 4.10 2.40
N ALA A 352 16.10 3.78 1.87
CA ALA A 352 17.25 4.67 1.89
C ALA A 352 16.98 5.99 1.15
N ALA A 353 16.25 5.95 0.03
CA ALA A 353 15.84 7.13 -0.73
C ALA A 353 14.76 7.93 0.00
N LEU A 354 13.77 7.26 0.61
CA LEU A 354 12.73 7.90 1.43
C LEU A 354 13.32 8.64 2.64
N GLY A 355 14.41 8.13 3.23
CA GLY A 355 15.13 8.84 4.28
C GLY A 355 15.82 10.15 3.83
N ARG A 356 16.10 10.30 2.52
CA ARG A 356 17.08 11.27 1.98
C ARG A 356 16.54 12.30 0.99
N TYR A 357 15.28 12.23 0.61
CA TYR A 357 14.73 13.18 -0.37
C TYR A 357 14.73 14.63 0.13
N ASP A 358 14.93 15.59 -0.78
CA ASP A 358 14.55 16.99 -0.58
C ASP A 358 13.10 17.22 -1.00
N VAL A 359 12.65 16.52 -2.05
CA VAL A 359 11.25 16.53 -2.50
C VAL A 359 10.80 15.09 -2.76
N LEU A 360 9.67 14.69 -2.21
CA LEU A 360 9.02 13.42 -2.51
C LEU A 360 7.81 13.67 -3.39
N LEU A 361 7.83 13.18 -4.63
CA LEU A 361 6.73 13.32 -5.58
C LEU A 361 5.83 12.09 -5.53
N VAL A 362 4.59 12.27 -5.05
CA VAL A 362 3.55 11.25 -5.05
C VAL A 362 2.35 11.80 -5.81
N ASN A 363 2.33 11.63 -7.12
CA ASN A 363 1.37 12.28 -8.02
C ASN A 363 0.37 11.33 -8.73
N PRO A 364 -0.17 10.27 -8.11
CA PRO A 364 -1.01 9.31 -8.82
C PRO A 364 -2.29 9.94 -9.39
N ILE A 365 -2.78 9.37 -10.49
CA ILE A 365 -4.04 9.75 -11.14
C ILE A 365 -5.21 9.51 -10.18
N ARG A 366 -5.28 8.29 -9.62
CA ARG A 366 -6.11 7.89 -8.49
C ARG A 366 -5.35 6.79 -7.74
N ASP A 367 -5.44 6.79 -6.41
CA ASP A 367 -4.79 5.78 -5.57
C ASP A 367 -5.61 5.55 -4.31
N GLY A 368 -5.88 4.30 -3.98
CA GLY A 368 -6.73 3.97 -2.83
C GLY A 368 -6.08 4.41 -1.53
N LEU A 369 -4.82 4.01 -1.34
CA LEU A 369 -3.92 4.56 -0.34
C LEU A 369 -2.48 4.42 -0.81
N ASN A 370 -1.79 5.56 -0.91
CA ASN A 370 -0.37 5.56 -1.22
C ASN A 370 0.46 5.58 0.07
N LEU A 371 0.98 4.42 0.48
CA LEU A 371 1.77 4.31 1.71
C LEU A 371 3.11 5.05 1.61
N VAL A 372 3.69 5.23 0.42
CA VAL A 372 4.94 6.00 0.25
C VAL A 372 4.77 7.46 0.69
N ALA A 373 3.57 8.04 0.52
CA ALA A 373 3.26 9.38 1.04
C ALA A 373 3.28 9.45 2.58
N LYS A 374 3.17 8.32 3.28
CA LYS A 374 3.25 8.23 4.75
C LYS A 374 4.63 7.77 5.21
N GLU A 375 5.18 6.72 4.59
CA GLU A 375 6.51 6.17 4.88
C GLU A 375 7.60 7.22 4.68
N GLY A 376 7.53 8.00 3.60
CA GLY A 376 8.49 9.06 3.31
C GLY A 376 8.64 10.06 4.46
N PRO A 377 7.59 10.79 4.85
CA PRO A 377 7.65 11.73 5.97
C PRO A 377 8.14 11.10 7.28
N LEU A 378 7.72 9.87 7.61
CA LEU A 378 8.16 9.18 8.84
C LEU A 378 9.65 8.89 8.85
N LEU A 379 10.23 8.56 7.70
CA LEU A 379 11.63 8.16 7.57
C LEU A 379 12.59 9.32 7.27
N ASN A 380 12.07 10.42 6.71
CA ASN A 380 12.90 11.49 6.21
C ASN A 380 13.56 12.31 7.34
N TYR A 381 14.90 12.33 7.33
CA TYR A 381 15.70 13.09 8.30
C TYR A 381 16.20 14.45 7.77
N ARG A 382 15.78 14.85 6.56
CA ARG A 382 16.19 16.09 5.89
C ARG A 382 15.11 17.15 5.84
N ASP A 383 13.97 16.91 6.50
CA ASP A 383 12.78 17.75 6.40
C ASP A 383 12.39 18.03 4.93
N GLY A 384 12.38 16.97 4.13
CA GLY A 384 11.98 16.99 2.73
C GLY A 384 10.51 17.37 2.57
N VAL A 385 10.18 17.97 1.43
CA VAL A 385 8.83 18.44 1.11
C VAL A 385 8.05 17.35 0.38
N LEU A 386 6.85 17.03 0.85
CA LEU A 386 5.93 16.12 0.16
C LEU A 386 5.12 16.89 -0.89
N VAL A 387 5.18 16.49 -2.15
CA VAL A 387 4.28 16.92 -3.22
C VAL A 387 3.28 15.80 -3.48
N LEU A 388 1.99 16.06 -3.28
CA LEU A 388 0.96 15.02 -3.21
C LEU A 388 -0.23 15.33 -4.12
N SER A 389 -0.61 14.36 -4.94
CA SER A 389 -1.85 14.42 -5.71
C SER A 389 -3.06 14.49 -4.78
N LYS A 390 -4.00 15.38 -5.08
CA LYS A 390 -5.30 15.44 -4.40
C LYS A 390 -6.14 14.15 -4.54
N ASN A 391 -5.81 13.31 -5.54
CA ASN A 391 -6.50 12.05 -5.81
C ASN A 391 -5.81 10.82 -5.18
N ALA A 392 -4.80 11.02 -4.33
CA ALA A 392 -4.28 9.95 -3.49
C ALA A 392 -5.15 9.83 -2.23
N GLY A 393 -5.57 8.63 -1.81
CA GLY A 393 -6.36 8.49 -0.58
C GLY A 393 -5.62 8.93 0.70
N ALA A 394 -4.28 9.01 0.65
CA ALA A 394 -3.50 9.62 1.73
C ALA A 394 -3.71 11.15 1.85
N TRP A 395 -4.25 11.83 0.82
CA TRP A 395 -4.35 13.28 0.77
C TRP A 395 -5.16 13.87 1.93
N GLU A 396 -6.30 13.26 2.29
CA GLU A 396 -7.17 13.77 3.36
C GLU A 396 -6.42 13.90 4.69
N CYS A 397 -5.51 12.97 5.01
CA CYS A 397 -4.70 13.02 6.24
C CYS A 397 -3.36 13.75 6.10
N MET A 398 -2.86 13.96 4.88
CA MET A 398 -1.52 14.50 4.61
C MET A 398 -1.50 15.93 4.08
N SER A 399 -2.64 16.46 3.59
CA SER A 399 -2.74 17.72 2.84
C SER A 399 -2.18 18.93 3.58
N ASN A 400 -2.30 18.99 4.91
CA ASN A 400 -1.75 20.08 5.73
C ASN A 400 -0.22 20.19 5.64
N GLY A 401 0.47 19.05 5.51
CA GLY A 401 1.94 19.00 5.39
C GLY A 401 2.44 18.97 3.94
N ALA A 402 1.57 18.73 2.97
CA ALA A 402 1.94 18.55 1.57
C ALA A 402 1.77 19.82 0.72
N LEU A 403 2.47 19.87 -0.41
CA LEU A 403 2.10 20.70 -1.55
C LEU A 403 1.14 19.89 -2.43
N THR A 404 -0.13 20.28 -2.43
CA THR A 404 -1.16 19.58 -3.21
C THR A 404 -1.03 19.91 -4.69
N VAL A 405 -1.22 18.91 -5.55
CA VAL A 405 -1.27 19.08 -7.01
C VAL A 405 -2.47 18.35 -7.63
N ASN A 406 -3.00 18.89 -8.72
CA ASN A 406 -3.84 18.14 -9.64
C ASN A 406 -2.97 17.21 -10.49
N PRO A 407 -3.19 15.88 -10.49
CA PRO A 407 -2.31 14.95 -11.20
C PRO A 407 -2.30 15.14 -12.71
N PHE A 408 -3.28 15.85 -13.29
CA PHE A 408 -3.34 16.14 -14.72
C PHE A 408 -2.65 17.46 -15.11
N ASP A 409 -2.42 18.34 -14.14
CA ASP A 409 -1.85 19.66 -14.39
C ASP A 409 -0.31 19.59 -14.22
N VAL A 410 0.36 19.45 -15.36
CA VAL A 410 1.83 19.40 -15.43
C VAL A 410 2.44 20.74 -14.99
N PHE A 411 1.78 21.86 -15.31
CA PHE A 411 2.26 23.19 -14.95
C PHE A 411 2.16 23.44 -13.44
N GLU A 412 1.05 23.05 -12.81
CA GLU A 412 0.90 23.08 -11.35
C GLU A 412 1.94 22.16 -10.68
N SER A 413 2.14 20.96 -11.22
CA SER A 413 3.15 20.03 -10.72
C SER A 413 4.55 20.63 -10.78
N ARG A 414 4.90 21.29 -11.89
CA ARG A 414 6.16 22.03 -12.04
C ARG A 414 6.29 23.15 -11.00
N LEU A 415 5.25 23.97 -10.80
CA LEU A 415 5.25 25.03 -9.79
C LEU A 415 5.46 24.46 -8.38
N ALA A 416 4.84 23.33 -8.06
CA ALA A 416 5.01 22.66 -6.78
C ALA A 416 6.44 22.15 -6.60
N LEU A 417 7.05 21.56 -7.64
CA LEU A 417 8.46 21.14 -7.61
C LEU A 417 9.40 22.35 -7.40
N ALA A 418 9.21 23.43 -8.15
CA ALA A 418 10.01 24.65 -8.00
C ALA A 418 9.90 25.21 -6.58
N ARG A 419 8.67 25.36 -6.06
CA ARG A 419 8.42 25.82 -4.69
C ARG A 419 9.06 24.90 -3.65
N ALA A 420 8.95 23.59 -3.83
CA ALA A 420 9.50 22.61 -2.90
C ALA A 420 11.03 22.72 -2.79
N LEU A 421 11.70 22.92 -3.93
CA LEU A 421 13.16 23.06 -4.00
C LEU A 421 13.66 24.40 -3.42
N ASP A 422 12.94 25.50 -3.65
CA ASP A 422 13.26 26.84 -3.14
C ASP A 422 12.81 27.08 -1.69
N MET A 423 12.09 26.13 -1.09
CA MET A 423 11.43 26.34 0.19
C MET A 423 12.43 26.63 1.31
N SER A 424 12.18 27.73 2.03
CA SER A 424 13.03 28.12 3.17
C SER A 424 13.09 27.01 4.22
N ARG A 425 14.22 26.89 4.93
CA ARG A 425 14.39 25.89 6.00
C ARG A 425 13.26 25.94 7.04
N ARG A 426 12.82 27.15 7.43
CA ARG A 426 11.74 27.34 8.40
C ARG A 426 10.43 26.73 7.91
N GLU A 427 10.03 26.99 6.67
CA GLU A 427 8.80 26.42 6.10
C GLU A 427 8.92 24.91 5.90
N ARG A 428 10.08 24.41 5.44
CA ARG A 428 10.36 22.98 5.28
C ARG A 428 10.17 22.20 6.58
N VAL A 429 10.79 22.66 7.67
CA VAL A 429 10.67 22.03 8.99
C VAL A 429 9.21 21.99 9.46
N ALA A 430 8.48 23.10 9.30
CA ALA A 430 7.08 23.18 9.69
C ALA A 430 6.20 22.19 8.89
N ARG A 431 6.37 22.14 7.56
CA ARG A 431 5.63 21.21 6.69
C ARG A 431 6.00 19.76 6.95
N ALA A 432 7.28 19.45 7.11
CA ALA A 432 7.75 18.11 7.43
C ALA A 432 7.18 17.62 8.77
N ALA A 433 7.09 18.48 9.80
CA ALA A 433 6.45 18.14 11.06
C ALA A 433 4.95 17.82 10.89
N MET A 434 4.22 18.62 10.10
CA MET A 434 2.80 18.35 9.80
C MET A 434 2.61 17.05 9.01
N ALA A 435 3.48 16.79 8.02
CA ALA A 435 3.45 15.56 7.24
C ALA A 435 3.77 14.33 8.11
N ARG A 436 4.77 14.41 8.99
CA ARG A 436 5.10 13.36 9.97
C ARG A 436 3.92 13.07 10.89
N HIS A 437 3.26 14.10 11.40
CA HIS A 437 2.08 13.96 12.23
C HIS A 437 0.97 13.22 11.47
N GLY A 438 0.60 13.68 10.27
CA GLY A 438 -0.41 13.04 9.42
C GLY A 438 -0.09 11.57 9.09
N ALA A 439 1.18 11.28 8.81
CA ALA A 439 1.62 9.93 8.47
C ALA A 439 1.52 8.94 9.65
N GLY A 440 1.71 9.43 10.88
CA GLY A 440 1.65 8.66 12.12
C GLY A 440 0.27 8.63 12.81
N LEU A 441 -0.78 9.20 12.20
CA LEU A 441 -2.12 9.23 12.80
C LEU A 441 -2.76 7.84 12.95
N PHE A 442 -2.40 6.91 12.07
CA PHE A 442 -3.06 5.61 11.97
C PHE A 442 -2.03 4.49 11.86
N ASP A 443 -2.35 3.33 12.41
CA ASP A 443 -1.64 2.07 12.21
C ASP A 443 -2.64 0.91 12.02
N TRP A 444 -2.13 -0.31 11.87
CA TRP A 444 -2.98 -1.50 11.71
C TRP A 444 -3.91 -1.74 12.91
N SER A 445 -3.50 -1.35 14.12
CA SER A 445 -4.24 -1.59 15.35
C SER A 445 -5.39 -0.60 15.50
N SER A 446 -5.16 0.68 15.21
CA SER A 446 -6.24 1.66 15.12
C SER A 446 -7.21 1.33 13.99
N TRP A 447 -6.69 0.88 12.84
CA TRP A 447 -7.51 0.44 11.71
C TRP A 447 -8.46 -0.71 12.10
N LEU A 448 -7.95 -1.72 12.81
CA LEU A 448 -8.79 -2.83 13.30
C LEU A 448 -9.78 -2.38 14.38
N ALA A 449 -9.38 -1.49 15.28
CA ALA A 449 -10.26 -0.95 16.31
C ALA A 449 -11.45 -0.16 15.70
N GLU A 450 -11.25 0.57 14.60
CA GLU A 450 -12.33 1.21 13.85
C GLU A 450 -13.35 0.18 13.33
N HIS A 451 -12.88 -0.96 12.81
CA HIS A 451 -13.76 -2.03 12.35
C HIS A 451 -14.61 -2.59 13.49
N TYR A 452 -13.98 -2.89 14.63
CA TYR A 452 -14.70 -3.42 15.80
C TYR A 452 -15.73 -2.44 16.33
N ARG A 453 -15.38 -1.15 16.43
CA ARG A 453 -16.32 -0.10 16.83
C ARG A 453 -17.48 0.01 15.85
N ALA A 454 -17.20 0.01 14.55
CA ALA A 454 -18.22 0.08 13.51
C ALA A 454 -19.14 -1.15 13.54
N LEU A 455 -18.64 -2.33 13.89
CA LEU A 455 -19.46 -3.54 14.06
C LEU A 455 -20.19 -3.61 15.41
N GLY A 456 -19.90 -2.70 16.35
CA GLY A 456 -20.44 -2.76 17.71
C GLY A 456 -19.88 -3.93 18.53
N VAL A 457 -18.67 -4.39 18.20
CA VAL A 457 -17.98 -5.46 18.91
C VAL A 457 -17.11 -4.87 20.02
N VAL A 458 -17.18 -5.44 21.23
CA VAL A 458 -16.43 -4.98 22.41
C VAL A 458 -15.18 -5.83 22.59
N GLY A 459 -13.99 -5.26 22.35
CA GLY A 459 -12.69 -5.91 22.55
C GLY A 459 -11.54 -5.05 22.02
N GLU A 460 -10.40 -5.01 22.72
CA GLU A 460 -9.18 -4.35 22.22
C GLU A 460 -8.24 -5.36 21.55
N PRO A 461 -7.57 -5.02 20.43
CA PRO A 461 -6.53 -5.85 19.85
C PRO A 461 -5.31 -5.88 20.78
N HIS A 462 -5.01 -7.04 21.39
CA HIS A 462 -3.77 -7.22 22.14
C HIS A 462 -2.59 -7.48 21.20
N ARG A 463 -1.58 -6.60 21.25
CA ARG A 463 -0.25 -6.91 20.70
C ARG A 463 0.32 -8.09 21.50
N SER A 464 0.90 -9.09 20.83
CA SER A 464 1.68 -10.10 21.54
C SER A 464 2.87 -9.41 22.19
N SER A 465 2.88 -9.28 23.52
CA SER A 465 4.13 -9.06 24.24
C SER A 465 4.94 -10.34 24.09
N GLY A 466 6.12 -10.24 23.48
CA GLY A 466 7.12 -11.28 23.60
C GLY A 466 7.62 -11.26 25.04
N ASP A 467 6.91 -11.95 25.93
CA ASP A 467 7.37 -12.19 27.30
C ASP A 467 8.52 -13.21 27.20
N GLY A 468 9.74 -12.69 27.08
CA GLY A 468 10.90 -13.39 27.59
C GLY A 468 10.71 -13.56 29.09
N GLU A 469 10.83 -14.79 29.57
CA GLU A 469 10.80 -15.14 30.98
C GLU A 469 11.71 -14.20 31.79
N GLU A 470 11.12 -13.27 32.54
CA GLU A 470 11.77 -12.61 33.66
C GLU A 470 12.01 -13.66 34.74
N THR A 471 13.18 -14.29 34.69
CA THR A 471 13.75 -14.93 35.87
C THR A 471 14.12 -13.82 36.85
N GLY A 472 13.45 -13.83 38.00
CA GLY A 472 13.56 -12.80 39.01
C GLY A 472 15.00 -12.57 39.49
N ALA A 473 15.44 -11.33 39.36
CA ALA A 473 16.49 -10.76 40.19
C ALA A 473 15.98 -9.40 40.69
N GLY A 474 15.70 -9.33 41.98
CA GLY A 474 15.20 -8.12 42.64
C GLY A 474 16.16 -6.92 42.53
N PRO A 475 15.66 -5.70 42.82
CA PRO A 475 16.40 -4.48 42.61
C PRO A 475 17.63 -4.41 43.53
N LEU A 476 18.80 -4.23 42.93
CA LEU A 476 20.04 -3.90 43.64
C LEU A 476 19.93 -2.48 44.23
N PRO A 477 20.34 -2.26 45.50
CA PRO A 477 20.24 -0.96 46.15
C PRO A 477 21.30 0.00 45.63
N VAL A 478 20.87 1.24 45.39
CA VAL A 478 21.72 2.39 45.08
C VAL A 478 22.43 2.83 46.36
N SER A 479 23.76 2.67 46.41
CA SER A 479 24.61 3.30 47.40
C SER A 479 25.29 4.53 46.80
N SER A 480 24.98 5.70 47.34
CA SER A 480 25.87 6.87 47.27
C SER A 480 26.78 6.85 48.49
N PRO A 481 28.04 7.27 48.34
CA PRO A 481 28.49 8.34 49.22
C PRO A 481 29.35 9.40 48.50
N GLU A 482 28.96 10.64 48.80
CA GLU A 482 29.81 11.76 49.27
C GLU A 482 31.00 12.27 48.42
N LEU A 483 30.92 13.59 48.21
CA LEU A 483 32.02 14.49 47.88
C LEU A 483 33.13 14.41 48.93
N GLU A 484 34.38 14.35 48.49
CA GLU A 484 35.48 15.03 49.17
C GLU A 484 36.61 15.41 48.20
N SER A 485 37.37 16.39 48.65
CA SER A 485 38.10 17.40 47.89
C SER A 485 39.54 17.06 47.53
N ALA A 486 40.04 17.79 46.51
CA ALA A 486 41.40 18.33 46.39
C ALA A 486 42.60 17.38 46.20
N GLY A 487 43.47 17.74 45.25
CA GLY A 487 44.89 17.35 45.32
C GLY A 487 45.57 17.15 43.97
N ALA A 488 46.34 18.14 43.54
CA ALA A 488 47.25 18.09 42.41
C ALA A 488 48.37 17.04 42.59
N ARG A 489 48.86 16.46 41.47
CA ARG A 489 50.30 16.47 41.05
C ARG A 489 50.59 15.51 39.87
N GLN A 490 51.19 16.10 38.83
CA GLN A 490 52.34 15.65 38.01
C GLN A 490 52.63 14.15 37.78
N GLY A 491 52.68 13.78 36.49
CA GLY A 491 53.92 13.30 35.85
C GLY A 491 54.04 11.81 35.55
N ARG A 492 53.80 11.40 34.30
CA ARG A 492 54.78 11.15 33.23
C ARG A 492 54.09 10.63 31.98
#